data_AF-A0A3Q9II97-F1
#
_entry.id   AF-A0A3Q9II97-F1
#
_cell.length_a   1.000
_cell.length_b   1.000
_cell.length_c   1.000
_cell.angle_alpha   90.00
_cell.angle_beta   90.00
_cell.angle_gamma   90.00
#
_symmetry.space_group_name_H-M   'P 1'
#
loop_
_entity.id
_entity.type
_entity.pdbx_description
1 polymer ?
#
loop_
_entity_poly.entity_id
_entity_poly.type
_entity_poly.pdbx_seq_one_letter_code
_entity_poly.pdbx_strand_id
1 'polypeptide(L)' 'MNNGRLGDLVTELNRANAARPLKLGEPALAELRLTGRFRATAPRETAALVAATHGLALREDPDATILTLPPKHRKGS' A
#
# COMPACT_ATOMS: atom_id res chain seq x y z
N MET A 1 7.38 12.45 -8.64
CA MET A 1 6.37 11.37 -8.57
C MET A 1 5.15 11.92 -7.87
N ASN A 2 4.10 12.18 -8.63
CA ASN A 2 2.77 12.49 -8.14
C ASN A 2 1.91 11.34 -8.63
N ASN A 3 1.81 10.26 -7.84
CA ASN A 3 1.28 9.00 -8.35
C ASN A 3 -0.24 9.00 -8.46
N GLY A 4 -0.94 9.99 -7.87
CA GLY A 4 -2.38 10.26 -8.04
C GLY A 4 -3.31 9.19 -7.46
N ARG A 5 -2.99 7.91 -7.64
CA ARG A 5 -3.70 6.72 -7.22
C ARG A 5 -2.74 5.71 -6.58
N LEU A 6 -3.28 4.89 -5.69
CA LEU A 6 -2.51 3.85 -5.00
C LEU A 6 -2.07 2.74 -5.97
N GLY A 7 -2.88 2.36 -6.96
CA GLY A 7 -2.50 1.35 -7.94
C GLY A 7 -1.24 1.71 -8.75
N ASP A 8 -1.11 2.98 -9.13
CA ASP A 8 0.06 3.49 -9.86
C ASP A 8 1.31 3.47 -8.99
N LEU A 9 1.17 3.86 -7.71
CA LEU A 9 2.27 3.75 -6.74
C LEU A 9 2.71 2.30 -6.54
N VAL A 10 1.78 1.36 -6.35
CA VAL A 10 2.11 -0.07 -6.18
C VAL A 10 2.88 -0.60 -7.40
N THR A 11 2.45 -0.24 -8.61
CA THR A 11 3.14 -0.60 -9.85
C THR A 11 4.57 -0.08 -9.86
N GLU A 12 4.77 1.18 -9.48
CA GLU A 12 6.10 1.80 -9.44
C GLU A 12 7.01 1.19 -8.35
N LEU A 13 6.46 0.95 -7.15
CA LEU A 13 7.19 0.30 -6.06
C LEU A 13 7.65 -1.11 -6.45
N ASN A 14 6.81 -1.86 -7.16
CA ASN A 14 7.14 -3.20 -7.63
C ASN A 14 8.22 -3.19 -8.71
N ARG A 15 8.26 -2.17 -9.57
CA ARG A 15 9.36 -1.98 -10.54
C ARG A 15 10.68 -1.73 -9.83
N ALA A 16 10.67 -0.93 -8.76
CA ALA A 16 11.86 -0.63 -7.97
C ALA A 16 12.30 -1.78 -7.05
N ASN A 17 11.40 -2.72 -6.73
CA ASN A 17 11.67 -3.82 -5.81
C ASN A 17 11.00 -5.12 -6.25
N ALA A 18 11.71 -5.84 -7.12
CA ALA A 18 11.27 -7.14 -7.63
C ALA A 18 11.38 -8.28 -6.58
N ALA A 19 12.17 -8.10 -5.52
CA ALA A 19 12.46 -9.18 -4.57
C ALA A 19 11.28 -9.52 -3.64
N ARG A 20 10.47 -8.52 -3.28
CA ARG A 20 9.26 -8.74 -2.47
C ARG A 20 8.15 -7.81 -2.94
N PRO A 21 7.24 -8.29 -3.82
CA PRO A 21 6.20 -7.46 -4.41
C PRO A 21 5.20 -6.99 -3.36
N LEU A 22 4.70 -5.78 -3.57
CA LEU A 22 3.56 -5.18 -2.90
C LEU A 22 2.28 -5.52 -3.68
N LYS A 23 1.28 -6.05 -2.98
CA LYS A 23 -0.04 -6.40 -3.52
C LYS A 23 -1.13 -5.62 -2.79
N LEU A 24 -2.27 -5.45 -3.44
CA LEU A 24 -3.48 -4.91 -2.82
C LEU A 24 -4.39 -6.07 -2.41
N GLY A 25 -4.90 -6.03 -1.18
CA GLY A 25 -5.85 -7.01 -0.65
C GLY A 25 -7.23 -6.88 -1.26
N GLU A 26 -7.61 -5.66 -1.67
CA GLU A 26 -8.88 -5.37 -2.31
C GLU A 26 -8.67 -4.58 -3.61
N PRO A 27 -9.32 -4.95 -4.73
CA PRO A 27 -9.18 -4.23 -6.00
C PRO A 27 -9.57 -2.75 -5.91
N ALA A 28 -10.53 -2.42 -5.06
CA ALA A 28 -11.00 -1.04 -4.85
C ALA A 28 -9.90 -0.12 -4.27
N LEU A 29 -8.88 -0.67 -3.60
CA LEU A 29 -7.76 0.13 -3.11
C LEU A 29 -6.94 0.74 -4.25
N ALA A 30 -6.94 0.16 -5.45
CA ALA A 30 -6.19 0.71 -6.59
C ALA A 30 -6.66 2.12 -6.97
N GLU A 31 -7.94 2.41 -6.76
CA GLU A 31 -8.58 3.69 -7.06
C GLU A 31 -8.42 4.73 -5.94
N LEU A 32 -7.82 4.35 -4.80
CA LEU A 32 -7.61 5.26 -3.67
C LEU A 32 -6.68 6.40 -4.08
N ARG A 33 -7.17 7.64 -3.94
CA ARG A 33 -6.37 8.83 -4.23
C ARG A 33 -5.34 9.07 -3.14
N LEU A 34 -4.09 9.19 -3.57
CA LEU A 34 -2.98 9.49 -2.69
C LEU A 34 -2.88 10.99 -2.45
N THR A 35 -2.70 11.39 -1.20
CA THR A 35 -2.45 12.77 -0.80
C THR A 35 -1.07 12.85 -0.18
N GLY A 36 -0.09 13.35 -0.95
CA GLY A 36 1.29 13.48 -0.47
C GLY A 36 2.33 13.04 -1.50
N ARG A 37 3.61 13.17 -1.12
CA ARG A 37 4.75 12.81 -1.97
C ARG A 37 5.44 11.58 -1.42
N PHE A 38 5.33 10.47 -2.16
CA PHE A 38 5.92 9.18 -1.83
C PHE A 38 7.17 8.93 -2.69
N ARG A 39 8.24 8.36 -2.11
CA ARG A 39 9.51 8.12 -2.80
C ARG A 39 9.70 6.64 -3.10
N ALA A 40 9.74 6.26 -4.37
CA ALA A 40 9.86 4.85 -4.76
C ALA A 40 11.23 4.18 -4.43
N THR A 41 12.23 4.95 -3.99
CA THR A 41 13.57 4.44 -3.64
C THR A 41 13.61 3.57 -2.39
N ALA A 42 12.54 3.61 -1.58
CA ALA A 42 12.42 2.88 -0.32
C ALA A 42 11.03 2.23 -0.27
N PRO A 43 10.81 1.10 -0.99
CA PRO A 43 9.47 0.56 -1.22
C PRO A 43 8.74 0.11 0.04
N ARG A 44 9.45 -0.50 0.99
CA ARG A 44 8.84 -0.96 2.26
C ARG A 44 8.45 0.21 3.14
N GLU A 45 9.36 1.18 3.31
CA GLU A 45 9.12 2.41 4.06
C GLU A 45 7.99 3.21 3.44
N THR A 46 7.91 3.25 2.11
CA THR A 46 6.83 3.93 1.39
C THR A 46 5.50 3.23 1.60
N ALA A 47 5.45 1.90 1.49
CA ALA A 47 4.22 1.16 1.76
C ALA A 47 3.72 1.39 3.20
N ALA A 48 4.64 1.44 4.18
CA ALA A 48 4.30 1.73 5.58
C ALA A 48 3.76 3.16 5.76
N LEU A 49 4.39 4.15 5.11
CA LEU A 49 3.94 5.53 5.16
C LEU A 49 2.55 5.70 4.52
N VAL A 50 2.31 5.06 3.37
CA VAL A 50 1.00 5.05 2.71
C VAL A 50 -0.06 4.46 3.63
N ALA A 51 0.25 3.32 4.26
CA ALA A 51 -0.68 2.67 5.17
C ALA A 51 -1.06 3.58 6.34
N ALA A 52 -0.07 4.20 6.98
CA ALA A 52 -0.30 5.15 8.07
C ALA A 52 -1.10 6.39 7.64
N THR A 53 -0.80 6.94 6.45
CA THR A 53 -1.43 8.17 5.95
C THR A 53 -2.90 7.95 5.58
N HIS A 54 -3.22 6.77 5.04
CA HIS A 54 -4.54 6.47 4.50
C HIS A 54 -5.38 5.54 5.38
N GLY A 55 -4.92 5.22 6.59
CA GLY A 55 -5.60 4.33 7.51
C GLY A 55 -5.74 2.90 6.98
N LEU A 56 -4.76 2.43 6.21
CA LEU A 56 -4.67 1.05 5.73
C LEU A 56 -3.81 0.21 6.66
N ALA A 57 -3.82 -1.10 6.47
CA ALA A 57 -2.93 -2.03 7.14
C ALA A 57 -1.93 -2.65 6.16
N LEU A 58 -0.76 -3.00 6.67
CA LEU A 58 0.18 -3.88 5.99
C LEU A 58 0.11 -5.27 6.61
N ARG A 59 -0.02 -6.28 5.76
CA ARG A 59 0.15 -7.68 6.12
C ARG A 59 1.39 -8.22 5.42
N GLU A 60 2.26 -8.87 6.18
CA GLU A 60 3.39 -9.59 5.62
C GLU A 60 2.98 -11.03 5.33
N ASP A 61 3.03 -11.40 4.06
CA ASP A 61 2.95 -12.78 3.61
C ASP A 61 4.38 -13.27 3.26
N PRO A 62 4.61 -14.59 3.15
CA PRO A 62 5.92 -15.14 2.84
C PRO A 62 6.53 -14.56 1.55
N ASP A 63 5.71 -14.41 0.51
CA ASP A 63 6.16 -14.02 -0.83
C ASP A 63 5.83 -12.57 -1.21
N ALA A 64 5.11 -11.84 -0.35
CA ALA A 64 4.61 -10.51 -0.68
C ALA A 64 4.31 -9.66 0.57
N THR A 65 4.25 -8.36 0.39
CA THR A 65 3.60 -7.46 1.34
C THR A 65 2.23 -7.11 0.77
N ILE A 66 1.18 -7.17 1.59
CA ILE A 66 -0.20 -6.89 1.17
C ILE A 66 -0.70 -5.64 1.90
N LEU A 67 -1.11 -4.64 1.14
CA LEU A 67 -1.89 -3.49 1.63
C LEU A 67 -3.36 -3.89 1.69
N THR A 68 -3.95 -3.85 2.87
CA THR A 68 -5.37 -4.18 3.07
C THR A 68 -6.09 -3.04 3.77
N LEU A 69 -7.42 -3.07 3.74
CA LEU A 69 -8.19 -2.30 4.72
C LEU A 69 -7.81 -2.73 6.15
N PRO A 70 -7.86 -1.81 7.13
CA PRO A 70 -7.65 -2.18 8.51
C PRO A 70 -8.73 -3.17 8.92
N PRO A 71 -8.43 -4.13 9.81
CA PRO A 71 -9.46 -5.02 10.33
C PRO A 71 -10.59 -4.17 10.90
N LYS A 72 -11.81 -4.34 10.38
CA LYS A 72 -12.98 -3.68 10.96
C LYS A 72 -13.06 -4.14 12.40
N HIS A 73 -12.71 -3.26 13.34
CA HIS A 73 -13.13 -3.45 14.72
C HIS A 73 -14.66 -3.50 14.68
N ARG A 74 -15.23 -4.70 14.76
CA ARG A 74 -16.55 -4.88 15.36
C ARG A 74 -16.41 -4.29 16.76
N LYS A 75 -16.74 -3.00 16.93
CA LYS A 75 -17.15 -2.51 18.24
C LYS A 75 -18.36 -3.37 18.59
N GLY A 76 -18.12 -4.30 19.51
CA GLY A 76 -19.14 -5.15 20.08
C GLY A 76 -20.28 -4.29 20.60
N SER A 77 -21.47 -4.82 20.35
CA SER A 77 -22.77 -4.48 20.89
C SER A 77 -22.78 -4.18 22.39
#